data_AF-A0A2A2K6V6-F1
#
_entry.id   AF-A0A2A2K6V6-F1
#
_cell.length_a   1.000
_cell.length_b   1.000
_cell.length_c   1.000
_cell.angle_alpha   90.00
_cell.angle_beta   90.00
_cell.angle_gamma   90.00
#
_symmetry.space_group_name_H-M   'P 1'
#
loop_
_entity.id
_entity.type
_entity.pdbx_description
1 polymer ?
#
loop_
_entity_poly.entity_id
_entity_poly.type
_entity_poly.pdbx_seq_one_letter_code
_entity_poly.pdbx_strand_id
1 'polypeptide(L)'
;MAASCGNKCVKSIFWLLNFLFFILGAVILGLSLWIRFDQSTVSKLAQSVNIDLNIVPMDTYFACVLVLLIIEIVAIVLYFVNKTNLRDMFYSVWKTELIGKYSSYQPIKDAVDKIQIGLHCCGATGCTDWTLMGSLPPSSCTSCSPSMTGCAELIWNVLEENLIYVIIALAIILIIEVFALIFGCIVISGIKEKRASE
;
A
#
# COMPACT_ATOMS: atom_id res chain seq x y z
N MET A 1 41.01 -16.49 -12.79
CA MET A 1 40.59 -16.60 -11.38
C MET A 1 39.37 -15.71 -11.17
N ALA A 2 38.15 -16.20 -11.43
CA ALA A 2 36.92 -15.37 -11.31
C ALA A 2 35.66 -16.24 -11.04
N ALA A 3 35.78 -17.27 -10.22
CA ALA A 3 34.64 -18.11 -9.83
C ALA A 3 34.75 -18.50 -8.35
N SER A 4 34.56 -17.53 -7.44
CA SER A 4 34.45 -17.84 -5.99
C SER A 4 33.73 -16.78 -5.13
N CYS A 5 33.32 -15.64 -5.69
CA CYS A 5 32.62 -14.60 -4.92
C CYS A 5 31.10 -14.87 -4.82
N GLY A 6 30.48 -15.41 -5.88
CA GLY A 6 29.03 -15.64 -5.95
C GLY A 6 28.50 -16.61 -4.89
N ASN A 7 29.17 -17.74 -4.65
CA ASN A 7 28.69 -18.76 -3.71
C ASN A 7 28.75 -18.31 -2.24
N LYS A 8 29.72 -17.45 -1.87
CA LYS A 8 29.80 -16.86 -0.53
C LYS A 8 28.72 -15.78 -0.32
N CYS A 9 28.48 -14.94 -1.33
CA CYS A 9 27.39 -13.94 -1.27
C CYS A 9 26.01 -14.59 -1.21
N VAL A 10 25.74 -15.62 -2.04
CA VAL A 10 24.45 -16.33 -2.02
C VAL A 10 24.21 -16.98 -0.66
N LYS A 11 25.23 -17.58 -0.04
CA LYS A 11 25.09 -18.19 1.29
C LYS A 11 24.86 -17.15 2.39
N SER A 12 25.51 -16.00 2.30
CA SER A 12 25.32 -14.88 3.24
C SER A 12 23.94 -14.25 3.08
N ILE A 13 23.48 -14.03 1.85
CA ILE A 13 22.14 -13.50 1.53
C ILE A 13 21.07 -14.48 1.99
N PHE A 14 21.26 -15.78 1.75
CA PHE A 14 20.35 -16.82 2.22
C PHE A 14 20.22 -16.80 3.74
N TRP A 15 21.32 -16.70 4.48
CA TRP A 15 21.29 -16.63 5.94
C TRP A 15 20.60 -15.35 6.44
N LEU A 16 20.90 -14.21 5.82
CA LEU A 16 20.27 -12.93 6.16
C LEU A 16 18.76 -12.92 5.89
N LEU A 17 18.31 -13.45 4.75
CA LEU A 17 16.88 -13.54 4.44
C LEU A 17 16.15 -14.48 5.40
N ASN A 18 16.72 -15.65 5.70
CA ASN A 18 16.13 -16.56 6.69
C ASN A 18 16.08 -15.93 8.08
N PHE A 19 17.11 -15.16 8.47
CA PHE A 19 17.10 -14.43 9.73
C PHE A 19 16.04 -13.32 9.73
N LEU A 20 15.87 -12.59 8.62
CA LEU A 20 14.82 -11.59 8.45
C LEU A 20 13.41 -12.21 8.59
N PHE A 21 13.17 -13.33 7.92
CA PHE A 21 11.91 -14.08 8.05
C PHE A 21 11.70 -14.61 9.48
N PHE A 22 12.75 -15.03 10.17
CA PHE A 22 12.68 -15.44 11.57
C PHE A 22 12.27 -14.30 12.49
N ILE A 23 12.88 -13.11 12.34
CA ILE A 23 12.55 -11.94 13.14
C ILE A 23 11.14 -11.45 12.84
N LEU A 24 10.75 -11.36 11.57
CA LEU A 24 9.38 -11.02 11.17
C LEU A 24 8.38 -12.02 11.76
N GLY A 25 8.68 -13.32 11.70
CA GLY A 25 7.87 -14.37 12.32
C GLY A 25 7.75 -14.20 13.84
N ALA A 26 8.85 -13.92 14.54
CA ALA A 26 8.84 -13.69 15.99
C ALA A 26 8.04 -12.44 16.39
N VAL A 27 8.13 -11.35 15.61
CA VAL A 27 7.34 -10.14 15.81
C VAL A 27 5.86 -10.41 15.58
N ILE A 28 5.50 -11.09 14.49
CA ILE A 28 4.11 -11.45 14.20
C ILE A 28 3.54 -12.35 15.30
N LEU A 29 4.30 -13.35 15.75
CA LEU A 29 3.89 -14.22 16.87
C LEU A 29 3.74 -13.43 18.17
N GLY A 30 4.67 -12.52 18.47
CA GLY A 30 4.62 -11.64 19.63
C GLY A 30 3.38 -10.74 19.61
N LEU A 31 3.11 -10.07 18.48
CA LEU A 31 1.91 -9.25 18.28
C LEU A 31 0.63 -10.09 18.37
N SER A 32 0.63 -11.29 17.78
CA SER A 32 -0.52 -12.21 17.82
C SER A 32 -0.82 -12.69 19.23
N LEU A 33 0.21 -13.05 20.01
CA LEU A 33 0.08 -13.46 21.41
C LEU A 33 -0.33 -12.29 22.30
N TRP A 34 0.24 -11.10 22.08
CA TRP A 34 -0.13 -9.88 22.79
C TRP A 34 -1.61 -9.54 22.57
N ILE A 35 -2.07 -9.56 21.32
CA ILE A 35 -3.47 -9.32 20.94
C ILE A 35 -4.39 -10.38 21.56
N ARG A 36 -3.98 -11.65 21.60
CA ARG A 36 -4.77 -12.73 22.21
C ARG A 36 -4.91 -12.57 23.73
N PHE A 37 -3.87 -12.06 24.38
CA PHE A 37 -3.83 -11.89 25.84
C PHE A 37 -4.54 -10.60 26.29
N ASP A 38 -4.44 -9.52 25.49
CA ASP A 38 -5.10 -8.24 25.76
C ASP A 38 -6.44 -8.10 25.03
N GLN A 39 -7.41 -8.92 25.43
CA GLN A 39 -8.80 -8.89 24.94
C GLN A 39 -9.47 -7.50 25.08
N SER A 40 -8.95 -6.63 25.95
CA SER A 40 -9.47 -5.29 26.21
C SER A 40 -9.18 -4.29 25.08
N THR A 41 -8.05 -4.44 24.39
CA THR A 41 -7.67 -3.60 23.24
C THR A 41 -8.38 -4.07 21.97
N VAL A 42 -8.60 -5.38 21.84
CA VAL A 42 -9.30 -5.99 20.70
C VAL A 42 -10.76 -5.53 20.62
N SER A 43 -11.47 -5.51 21.75
CA SER A 43 -12.86 -5.04 21.80
C SER A 43 -12.99 -3.55 21.48
N LYS A 44 -12.05 -2.72 21.94
CA LYS A 44 -12.00 -1.28 21.62
C LYS A 44 -11.71 -1.02 20.14
N LEU A 45 -10.76 -1.76 19.56
CA LEU A 45 -10.44 -1.68 18.14
C LEU A 45 -11.61 -2.13 17.26
N ALA A 46 -12.22 -3.27 17.59
CA ALA A 46 -13.42 -3.74 16.89
C ALA A 46 -14.58 -2.75 16.95
N GLN A 47 -14.80 -2.11 18.10
CA GLN A 47 -15.82 -1.07 18.21
C GLN A 47 -15.47 0.20 17.41
N SER A 48 -14.19 0.56 17.30
CA SER A 48 -13.74 1.73 16.51
C SER A 48 -13.83 1.54 14.99
N VAL A 49 -13.73 0.29 14.51
CA VAL A 49 -13.83 -0.06 13.08
C VAL A 49 -15.19 -0.70 12.74
N ASN A 50 -16.08 -0.83 13.73
CA ASN A 50 -17.40 -1.47 13.61
C ASN A 50 -17.33 -2.92 13.05
N ILE A 51 -16.31 -3.67 13.47
CA ILE A 51 -16.09 -5.07 13.07
C ILE A 51 -16.56 -5.97 14.20
N ASP A 52 -17.56 -6.82 13.96
CA ASP A 52 -18.00 -7.84 14.91
C ASP A 52 -17.05 -9.05 14.85
N LEU A 53 -16.24 -9.24 15.90
CA LEU A 53 -15.25 -10.32 16.00
C LEU A 53 -15.88 -11.73 16.02
N ASN A 54 -17.18 -11.85 16.31
CA ASN A 54 -17.91 -13.11 16.18
C ASN A 54 -18.33 -13.42 14.73
N ILE A 55 -18.16 -12.47 13.80
CA ILE A 55 -18.56 -12.51 12.38
C ILE A 55 -17.35 -12.54 11.45
N VAL A 56 -16.12 -12.73 11.94
CA VAL A 56 -14.96 -13.02 11.07
C VAL A 56 -14.65 -14.52 11.10
N PRO A 57 -15.53 -15.39 10.54
CA PRO A 57 -15.20 -16.77 10.35
C PRO A 57 -14.04 -16.86 9.35
N MET A 58 -13.28 -17.96 9.39
CA MET A 58 -12.08 -18.15 8.55
C MET A 58 -12.39 -18.01 7.04
N ASP A 59 -13.64 -18.24 6.68
CA ASP A 59 -14.27 -18.02 5.38
C ASP A 59 -14.33 -16.54 4.95
N THR A 60 -14.55 -15.60 5.87
CA THR A 60 -14.48 -14.16 5.56
C THR A 60 -13.05 -13.73 5.26
N TYR A 61 -12.07 -14.24 6.02
CA TYR A 61 -10.65 -13.96 5.74
C TYR A 61 -10.26 -14.44 4.34
N PHE A 62 -10.62 -15.68 3.99
CA PHE A 62 -10.37 -16.23 2.66
C PHE A 62 -11.04 -15.40 1.55
N ALA A 63 -12.30 -14.99 1.75
CA ALA A 63 -13.02 -14.13 0.81
C ALA A 63 -12.36 -12.77 0.64
N CYS A 64 -11.91 -12.13 1.73
CA CYS A 64 -11.19 -10.86 1.67
C CYS A 64 -9.89 -10.97 0.87
N VAL A 65 -9.07 -11.99 1.12
CA VAL A 65 -7.81 -12.20 0.37
C VAL A 65 -8.09 -12.46 -1.11
N LEU A 66 -9.14 -13.23 -1.43
CA LEU A 66 -9.53 -13.49 -2.82
C LEU A 66 -9.98 -12.20 -3.53
N VAL A 67 -10.74 -11.32 -2.85
CA VAL A 67 -11.14 -10.02 -3.39
C VAL A 67 -9.93 -9.10 -3.61
N LEU A 68 -8.96 -9.09 -2.69
CA LEU A 68 -7.73 -8.32 -2.85
C LEU A 68 -6.94 -8.78 -4.07
N LEU A 69 -6.78 -10.09 -4.27
CA LEU A 69 -6.11 -10.66 -5.44
C LEU A 69 -6.80 -10.26 -6.75
N ILE A 70 -8.14 -10.25 -6.79
CA ILE A 70 -8.89 -9.78 -7.96
C ILE A 70 -8.65 -8.28 -8.20
N ILE A 71 -8.69 -7.45 -7.16
CA ILE A 71 -8.44 -6.00 -7.26
C ILE A 71 -7.03 -5.74 -7.81
N GLU A 72 -6.01 -6.46 -7.31
CA GLU A 72 -4.63 -6.30 -7.78
C GLU A 72 -4.50 -6.65 -9.27
N ILE A 73 -5.04 -7.80 -9.70
CA ILE A 73 -5.02 -8.21 -11.12
C ILE A 73 -5.73 -7.16 -12.00
N VAL A 74 -6.91 -6.70 -11.58
CA VAL A 74 -7.66 -5.66 -12.31
C VAL A 74 -6.85 -4.37 -12.39
N ALA A 75 -6.25 -3.92 -11.30
CA ALA A 75 -5.42 -2.72 -11.27
C ALA A 75 -4.21 -2.82 -12.21
N ILE A 76 -3.52 -3.97 -12.22
CA ILE A 76 -2.39 -4.24 -13.14
C ILE A 76 -2.85 -4.19 -14.59
N VAL A 77 -3.95 -4.86 -14.93
CA VAL A 77 -4.48 -4.87 -16.30
C VAL A 77 -4.88 -3.46 -16.73
N LEU A 78 -5.60 -2.70 -15.87
CA LEU A 78 -5.98 -1.33 -16.15
C LEU A 78 -4.78 -0.41 -16.32
N TYR A 79 -3.73 -0.58 -15.51
CA TYR A 79 -2.46 0.15 -15.64
C TYR A 79 -1.85 -0.04 -17.04
N PHE A 80 -1.70 -1.29 -17.49
CA PHE A 80 -1.08 -1.58 -18.79
C PHE A 80 -1.96 -1.19 -19.98
N VAL A 81 -3.27 -1.42 -19.91
CA VAL A 81 -4.19 -1.13 -21.01
C VAL A 81 -4.46 0.37 -21.14
N ASN A 82 -4.58 1.08 -20.01
CA ASN A 82 -5.17 2.41 -19.98
C ASN A 82 -4.36 3.45 -19.20
N LYS A 83 -3.03 3.36 -19.28
CA LYS A 83 -2.09 4.23 -18.54
C LYS A 83 -2.38 5.73 -18.66
N THR A 84 -2.75 6.22 -19.84
CA THR A 84 -2.98 7.67 -20.06
C THR A 84 -4.21 8.15 -19.31
N ASN A 85 -5.31 7.40 -19.38
CA ASN A 85 -6.52 7.73 -18.65
C ASN A 85 -6.31 7.60 -17.13
N LEU A 86 -5.52 6.63 -16.67
CA LEU A 86 -5.16 6.52 -15.26
C LEU A 86 -4.31 7.69 -14.77
N ARG A 87 -3.36 8.16 -15.59
CA ARG A 87 -2.60 9.38 -15.30
C ARG A 87 -3.54 10.58 -15.20
N ASP A 88 -4.39 10.77 -16.19
CA ASP A 88 -5.26 11.94 -16.24
C ASP A 88 -6.30 11.89 -15.09
N MET A 89 -6.78 10.70 -14.71
CA MET A 89 -7.60 10.48 -13.52
C MET A 89 -6.85 10.78 -12.22
N PHE A 90 -5.59 10.35 -12.10
CA PHE A 90 -4.75 10.67 -10.95
C PHE A 90 -4.57 12.19 -10.79
N TYR A 91 -4.33 12.90 -11.89
CA TYR A 91 -4.20 14.35 -11.90
C TYR A 91 -5.53 15.03 -11.54
N SER A 92 -6.64 14.52 -12.06
CA SER A 92 -7.99 15.00 -11.74
C SER A 92 -8.28 14.87 -10.25
N VAL A 93 -8.10 13.68 -9.68
CA VAL A 93 -8.26 13.42 -8.25
C VAL A 93 -7.37 14.33 -7.42
N TRP A 94 -6.13 14.55 -7.84
CA TRP A 94 -5.25 15.47 -7.14
C TRP A 94 -5.80 16.90 -7.13
N LYS A 95 -6.26 17.40 -8.27
CA LYS A 95 -6.80 18.77 -8.36
C LYS A 95 -8.09 18.90 -7.54
N THR A 96 -9.02 17.96 -7.66
CA THR A 96 -10.36 18.09 -7.03
C THR A 96 -10.38 17.70 -5.56
N GLU A 97 -9.71 16.61 -5.18
CA GLU A 97 -9.78 16.06 -3.82
C GLU A 97 -8.67 16.61 -2.93
N LEU A 98 -7.43 16.70 -3.43
CA LEU A 98 -6.31 17.19 -2.61
C LEU A 98 -6.31 18.71 -2.57
N ILE A 99 -6.18 19.36 -3.74
CA ILE A 99 -6.12 20.83 -3.78
C ILE A 99 -7.51 21.41 -3.49
N GLY A 100 -8.59 20.82 -4.03
CA GLY A 100 -9.95 21.36 -3.89
C GLY A 100 -10.49 21.31 -2.45
N LYS A 101 -10.08 20.32 -1.66
CA LYS A 101 -10.44 20.21 -0.23
C LYS A 101 -9.33 20.65 0.72
N TYR A 102 -8.22 21.17 0.20
CA TYR A 102 -7.06 21.60 0.98
C TYR A 102 -7.44 22.53 2.13
N SER A 103 -8.21 23.59 1.85
CA SER A 103 -8.60 24.57 2.88
C SER A 103 -9.70 24.06 3.82
N SER A 104 -10.44 23.03 3.40
CA SER A 104 -11.65 22.54 4.09
C SER A 104 -11.37 21.40 5.06
N TYR A 105 -10.29 20.63 4.85
CA TYR A 105 -10.02 19.42 5.62
C TYR A 105 -8.55 19.35 6.07
N GLN A 106 -8.32 19.51 7.39
CA GLN A 106 -6.97 19.58 7.97
C GLN A 106 -6.09 18.37 7.64
N PRO A 107 -6.57 17.10 7.68
CA PRO A 107 -5.73 15.97 7.30
C PRO A 107 -5.24 16.02 5.85
N ILE A 108 -6.05 16.55 4.92
CA ILE A 108 -5.63 16.75 3.52
C ILE A 108 -4.60 17.87 3.44
N LYS A 109 -4.83 18.98 4.15
CA LYS A 109 -3.86 20.07 4.25
C LYS A 109 -2.49 19.58 4.69
N ASP A 110 -2.43 18.88 5.83
CA ASP A 110 -1.17 18.39 6.40
C ASP A 110 -0.45 17.40 5.45
N ALA A 111 -1.22 16.55 4.76
CA ALA A 111 -0.67 15.61 3.79
C ALA A 111 -0.09 16.34 2.57
N VAL A 112 -0.84 17.29 2.00
CA VAL A 112 -0.40 18.07 0.84
C VAL A 112 0.84 18.91 1.19
N ASP A 113 0.86 19.56 2.35
CA ASP A 113 1.99 20.38 2.80
C ASP A 113 3.26 19.52 2.95
N LYS A 114 3.15 18.34 3.57
CA LYS A 114 4.30 17.41 3.73
C LYS A 114 4.82 16.92 2.39
N ILE A 115 3.93 16.61 1.45
CA ILE A 115 4.34 16.15 0.12
C ILE A 115 5.06 17.26 -0.63
N GLN A 116 4.50 18.47 -0.64
CA GLN A 116 5.08 19.62 -1.34
C GLN A 116 6.46 20.00 -0.80
N ILE A 117 6.60 20.04 0.54
CA ILE A 117 7.87 20.33 1.19
C ILE A 117 8.87 19.19 0.96
N GLY A 118 8.45 17.93 1.12
CA GLY A 118 9.34 16.77 1.01
C GLY A 118 9.86 16.54 -0.40
N LEU A 119 9.03 16.78 -1.42
CA LEU A 119 9.37 16.56 -2.83
C LEU A 119 9.75 17.84 -3.58
N HIS A 120 9.74 19.00 -2.93
CA HIS A 120 10.03 20.31 -3.53
C HIS A 120 9.22 20.59 -4.81
N CYS A 121 7.95 20.20 -4.79
CA CYS A 121 6.99 20.36 -5.89
C CYS A 121 5.80 21.21 -5.45
N CYS A 122 4.98 21.71 -6.40
CA CYS A 122 3.79 22.47 -6.04
C CYS A 122 2.59 22.18 -6.94
N GLY A 123 1.40 22.06 -6.35
CA GLY A 123 0.18 21.73 -7.08
C GLY A 123 0.20 20.32 -7.69
N ALA A 124 -0.67 20.05 -8.66
CA ALA A 124 -0.76 18.75 -9.33
C ALA A 124 0.18 18.72 -10.54
N THR A 125 -0.02 19.67 -11.45
CA THR A 125 0.78 19.97 -12.64
C THR A 125 1.68 21.18 -12.43
N GLY A 126 1.39 22.00 -11.44
CA GLY A 126 2.24 23.12 -11.07
C GLY A 126 1.52 24.12 -10.19
N CYS A 127 2.21 25.22 -9.95
CA CYS A 127 1.75 26.36 -9.16
C CYS A 127 0.38 26.94 -9.56
N THR A 128 0.07 26.94 -10.86
CA THR A 128 -1.15 27.55 -11.41
C THR A 128 -2.42 26.83 -10.96
N ASP A 129 -2.33 25.56 -10.52
CA ASP A 129 -3.47 24.79 -10.04
C ASP A 129 -4.16 25.45 -8.84
N TRP A 130 -3.40 26.13 -7.98
CA TRP A 130 -3.95 26.89 -6.86
C TRP A 130 -4.77 28.09 -7.33
N THR A 131 -4.19 28.85 -8.26
CA THR A 131 -4.82 30.07 -8.80
C THR A 131 -6.07 29.76 -9.61
N LEU A 132 -6.11 28.63 -10.32
CA LEU A 132 -7.28 28.17 -11.06
C LEU A 132 -8.47 27.82 -10.14
N MET A 133 -8.20 27.47 -8.88
CA MET A 133 -9.22 27.23 -7.87
C MET A 133 -9.47 28.43 -6.95
N GLY A 134 -9.05 29.62 -7.38
CA GLY A 134 -9.27 30.87 -6.64
C GLY A 134 -8.49 30.97 -5.33
N SER A 135 -7.46 30.16 -5.16
CA SER A 135 -6.64 30.09 -3.95
C SER A 135 -5.22 30.58 -4.24
N LEU A 136 -4.60 31.27 -3.28
CA LEU A 136 -3.16 31.53 -3.34
C LEU A 136 -2.40 30.24 -3.00
N PRO A 137 -1.24 29.99 -3.63
CA PRO A 137 -0.38 28.88 -3.24
C PRO A 137 -0.05 28.93 -1.74
N PRO A 138 -0.09 27.80 -1.03
CA PRO A 138 0.21 27.73 0.39
C PRO A 138 1.69 28.00 0.68
N SER A 139 2.02 28.24 1.95
CA SER A 139 3.40 28.48 2.39
C SER A 139 4.33 27.28 2.14
N SER A 140 3.80 26.06 2.04
CA SER A 140 4.53 24.86 1.60
C SER A 140 5.06 24.98 0.16
N CYS A 141 4.55 25.92 -0.62
CA CYS A 141 4.98 26.28 -1.98
C CYS A 141 5.66 27.66 -2.03
N THR A 142 6.54 27.99 -1.07
CA THR A 142 7.03 29.38 -0.89
C THR A 142 7.81 29.95 -2.10
N SER A 143 8.40 29.09 -2.93
CA SER A 143 9.18 29.47 -4.12
C SER A 143 8.45 29.07 -5.41
N CYS A 144 7.18 29.45 -5.48
CA CYS A 144 6.31 29.16 -6.61
C CYS A 144 6.78 29.92 -7.88
N SER A 145 7.54 29.23 -8.72
CA SER A 145 8.07 29.71 -10.00
C SER A 145 7.26 29.12 -11.17
N PRO A 146 7.13 29.81 -12.32
CA PRO A 146 6.54 29.24 -13.53
C PRO A 146 7.20 27.92 -13.98
N SER A 147 8.46 27.70 -13.61
CA SER A 147 9.24 26.50 -13.93
C SER A 147 9.11 25.38 -12.89
N MET A 148 8.29 25.54 -11.85
CA MET A 148 8.15 24.56 -10.77
C MET A 148 7.23 23.41 -11.19
N THR A 149 7.75 22.19 -11.10
CA THR A 149 7.02 20.97 -11.47
C THR A 149 5.88 20.67 -10.48
N GLY A 150 4.78 20.14 -11.02
CA GLY A 150 3.66 19.63 -10.24
C GLY A 150 4.01 18.38 -9.44
N CYS A 151 3.42 18.23 -8.25
CA CYS A 151 3.66 17.05 -7.41
C CYS A 151 3.08 15.78 -8.03
N ALA A 152 1.88 15.85 -8.61
CA ALA A 152 1.27 14.69 -9.26
C ALA A 152 2.11 14.27 -10.49
N GLU A 153 2.61 15.24 -11.26
CA GLU A 153 3.49 14.97 -12.40
C GLU A 153 4.83 14.36 -11.98
N LEU A 154 5.48 14.93 -10.97
CA LEU A 154 6.72 14.38 -10.45
C LEU A 154 6.55 12.94 -9.94
N ILE A 155 5.50 12.68 -9.15
CA ILE A 155 5.21 11.35 -8.61
C ILE A 155 4.93 10.36 -9.74
N TRP A 156 4.15 10.77 -10.75
CA TRP A 156 3.85 9.91 -11.90
C TRP A 156 5.11 9.57 -12.69
N ASN A 157 5.98 10.55 -12.94
CA ASN A 157 7.23 10.32 -13.68
C ASN A 157 8.19 9.40 -12.89
N VAL A 158 8.33 9.61 -11.58
CA VAL A 158 9.14 8.74 -10.72
C VAL A 158 8.58 7.31 -10.71
N LEU A 159 7.25 7.15 -10.70
CA LEU A 159 6.59 5.85 -10.79
C LEU A 159 6.90 5.15 -12.12
N GLU A 160 6.81 5.85 -13.26
CA GLU A 160 7.13 5.28 -14.58
C GLU A 160 8.62 4.94 -14.73
N GLU A 161 9.51 5.79 -14.22
CA GLU A 161 10.96 5.56 -14.27
C GLU A 161 11.40 4.38 -13.38
N ASN A 162 10.73 4.18 -12.25
CA ASN A 162 11.06 3.13 -11.28
C ASN A 162 10.08 1.95 -11.31
N LEU A 163 9.30 1.82 -12.40
CA LEU A 163 8.21 0.85 -12.52
C LEU A 163 8.66 -0.59 -12.26
N ILE A 164 9.90 -0.94 -12.61
CA ILE A 164 10.45 -2.29 -12.40
C ILE A 164 10.45 -2.69 -10.92
N TYR A 165 10.75 -1.77 -10.00
CA TYR A 165 10.76 -2.06 -8.57
C TYR A 165 9.34 -2.24 -8.03
N VAL A 166 8.38 -1.48 -8.56
CA VAL A 166 6.96 -1.60 -8.21
C VAL A 166 6.40 -2.94 -8.68
N ILE A 167 6.72 -3.37 -9.91
CA ILE A 167 6.31 -4.68 -10.44
C ILE A 167 6.87 -5.81 -9.57
N ILE A 168 8.13 -5.72 -9.14
CA ILE A 168 8.73 -6.73 -8.26
C ILE A 168 8.00 -6.78 -6.90
N ALA A 169 7.69 -5.62 -6.31
CA ALA A 169 6.96 -5.56 -5.05
C ALA A 169 5.56 -6.18 -5.15
N LEU A 170 4.81 -5.85 -6.21
CA LEU A 170 3.48 -6.44 -6.49
C LEU A 170 3.57 -7.96 -6.71
N ALA A 171 4.58 -8.44 -7.46
CA ALA A 171 4.79 -9.87 -7.65
C ALA A 171 5.04 -10.62 -6.32
N ILE A 172 5.78 -10.02 -5.38
CA ILE A 172 5.99 -10.59 -4.04
C ILE A 172 4.68 -10.64 -3.26
N ILE A 173 3.87 -9.57 -3.31
CA ILE A 173 2.56 -9.51 -2.65
C ILE A 173 1.64 -10.61 -3.20
N LEU A 174 1.52 -10.73 -4.52
CA LEU A 174 0.73 -11.76 -5.19
C LEU A 174 1.15 -13.17 -4.75
N ILE A 175 2.47 -13.44 -4.65
CA ILE A 175 2.97 -14.73 -4.16
C ILE A 175 2.51 -14.99 -2.72
N ILE A 176 2.61 -14.00 -1.84
CA ILE A 176 2.18 -14.12 -0.44
C ILE A 176 0.67 -14.39 -0.34
N GLU A 177 -0.15 -13.69 -1.11
CA GLU A 177 -1.60 -13.89 -1.15
C GLU A 177 -1.98 -15.30 -1.65
N VAL A 178 -1.31 -15.78 -2.70
CA VAL A 178 -1.52 -17.14 -3.21
C VAL A 178 -1.19 -18.18 -2.14
N PHE A 179 -0.08 -18.03 -1.41
CA PHE A 179 0.23 -18.91 -0.29
C PHE A 179 -0.83 -18.83 0.82
N ALA A 180 -1.29 -17.63 1.17
CA ALA A 180 -2.35 -17.44 2.17
C ALA A 180 -3.67 -18.15 1.75
N LEU A 181 -4.04 -18.10 0.48
CA LEU A 181 -5.21 -18.80 -0.05
C LEU A 181 -5.02 -20.33 -0.01
N ILE A 182 -3.84 -20.85 -0.37
CA ILE A 182 -3.54 -22.29 -0.28
C ILE A 182 -3.67 -22.77 1.17
N PHE A 183 -3.04 -22.08 2.12
CA PHE A 183 -3.13 -22.44 3.54
C PHE A 183 -4.56 -22.28 4.07
N GLY A 184 -5.27 -21.23 3.67
CA GLY A 184 -6.68 -21.03 4.00
C GLY A 184 -7.55 -22.20 3.55
N CYS A 185 -7.40 -22.66 2.30
CA CYS A 185 -8.09 -23.83 1.77
C CYS A 185 -7.78 -25.11 2.57
N ILE A 186 -6.51 -25.36 2.91
CA ILE A 186 -6.10 -26.54 3.69
C ILE A 186 -6.76 -26.53 5.07
N VAL A 187 -6.71 -25.39 5.77
CA VAL A 187 -7.30 -25.24 7.11
C VAL A 187 -8.82 -25.42 7.06
N ILE A 188 -9.51 -24.79 6.11
CA ILE A 188 -10.96 -24.94 5.96
C ILE A 188 -11.33 -26.39 5.67
N SER A 189 -10.56 -27.08 4.81
CA SER A 189 -10.79 -28.50 4.48
C SER A 189 -10.61 -29.39 5.71
N GLY A 190 -9.56 -29.18 6.49
CA GLY A 190 -9.33 -29.92 7.73
C GLY A 190 -10.39 -29.68 8.81
N ILE A 191 -10.94 -28.45 8.91
CA ILE A 191 -12.06 -28.17 9.82
C ILE A 191 -13.34 -28.87 9.37
N LYS A 192 -13.63 -28.87 8.06
CA LYS A 192 -14.80 -29.55 7.49
C LYS A 192 -14.74 -31.06 7.74
N GLU A 193 -13.57 -31.67 7.56
CA GLU A 193 -13.36 -33.10 7.82
C GLU A 193 -13.62 -33.44 9.30
N LYS A 194 -13.08 -32.65 10.25
CA LYS A 194 -13.33 -32.87 11.68
C LYS A 194 -14.81 -32.77 12.06
N ARG A 195 -15.55 -31.79 11.53
CA ARG A 195 -16.99 -31.67 11.79
C ARG A 195 -17.84 -32.78 11.16
N ALA A 196 -17.34 -33.44 10.12
CA ALA A 196 -18.03 -34.57 9.49
C ALA A 196 -17.80 -35.90 10.22
N SER A 197 -16.77 -35.96 11.07
CA SER A 197 -16.46 -37.13 11.91
C SER A 197 -17.09 -37.10 13.31
N GLU A 198 -17.73 -36.00 13.69
CA GLU A 198 -18.52 -35.83 14.92
C GLU A 198 -20.01 -36.07 14.64
#